data_AF-A0A8T0LLU7-F1
#
_entry.id   AF-A0A8T0LLU7-F1
#
_cell.length_a   1.000
_cell.length_b   1.000
_cell.length_c   1.000
_cell.angle_alpha   90.00
_cell.angle_beta   90.00
_cell.angle_gamma   90.00
#
_symmetry.space_group_name_H-M   'P 1'
#
loop_
_entity.id
_entity.type
_entity.pdbx_description
1 polymer ?
#
loop_
_entity_poly.entity_id
_entity_poly.type
_entity_poly.pdbx_seq_one_letter_code
_entity_poly.pdbx_strand_id
1 'polypeptide(L)'
;MLQISKNAPCPMELIPYKQFVDDAHPYQSLAIASGTDIDEIKKVNKAAKKKRTALQSAFTGGDDAPGRRVRGSFDEVMQKLHFPEGEQREAAKQLAATMPQSRLQEAWSEGKYYLLPSFLQFLSHLASPKIEKELDVKLVFRTFGDDIVEVARELDFLVDGQHPVGLPALPERFRLNLEPSARRVGTFYRDGFEVDGTALAVGTLTKVPFSSKLAEEGANAPNNFYSTADPAVEVIRGFKQIEETLEGMLHSASTFALRDYWEWWSAHAEDGQYGKLLLVDEEKIEGVSVFFDDHIEAHHSHIVDVRNIRSGEPVPFETSRGKYLQRVEPFAAITDPSYFTALFETYVAK
;
A
#
# COMPACT_ATOMS: atom_id res chain seq x y z
N MET A 1 -16.18 64.68 0.70
CA MET A 1 -16.57 63.28 0.46
C MET A 1 -15.52 62.63 -0.42
N LEU A 2 -14.68 61.78 0.16
CA LEU A 2 -13.87 60.81 -0.58
C LEU A 2 -13.87 59.54 0.29
N GLN A 3 -14.77 58.62 -0.06
CA GLN A 3 -14.80 57.28 0.53
C GLN A 3 -13.59 56.52 0.01
N ILE A 4 -12.65 56.23 0.90
CA ILE A 4 -11.60 55.25 0.65
C ILE A 4 -12.26 53.87 0.82
N SER A 5 -12.45 53.18 -0.30
CA SER A 5 -12.79 51.76 -0.30
C SER A 5 -11.64 50.97 0.32
N LYS A 6 -11.88 50.41 1.52
CA LYS A 6 -11.04 49.38 2.12
C LYS A 6 -11.50 48.02 1.59
N ASN A 7 -11.10 47.66 0.37
CA ASN A 7 -11.05 46.26 0.00
C ASN A 7 -9.67 45.73 0.41
N ALA A 8 -9.58 45.24 1.64
CA ALA A 8 -8.45 44.40 2.03
C ALA A 8 -8.49 43.13 1.15
N PRO A 9 -7.37 42.71 0.53
CA PRO A 9 -7.32 41.44 -0.16
C PRO A 9 -7.64 40.31 0.83
N CYS A 10 -8.52 39.41 0.42
CA CYS A 10 -8.79 38.15 1.13
C CYS A 10 -7.44 37.48 1.44
N PRO A 11 -7.18 36.97 2.66
CA PRO A 11 -5.94 36.25 2.93
C PRO A 11 -5.84 35.10 1.92
N MET A 12 -4.78 35.07 1.12
CA MET A 12 -4.53 33.91 0.27
C MET A 12 -4.42 32.70 1.20
N GLU A 13 -5.32 31.76 1.05
CA GLU A 13 -5.32 30.50 1.78
C GLU A 13 -4.02 29.77 1.49
N LEU A 14 -3.23 29.50 2.52
CA LEU A 14 -1.97 28.78 2.37
C LEU A 14 -2.29 27.31 2.08
N ILE A 15 -1.84 26.81 0.93
CA ILE A 15 -1.99 25.41 0.54
C ILE A 15 -0.68 24.63 0.71
N PRO A 16 -0.72 23.32 0.99
CA PRO A 16 0.47 22.47 0.96
C PRO A 16 1.12 22.45 -0.42
N TYR A 17 2.44 22.27 -0.48
CA TYR A 17 3.15 22.16 -1.76
C TYR A 17 2.65 21.00 -2.63
N LYS A 18 2.24 19.88 -2.00
CA LYS A 18 1.60 18.76 -2.71
C LYS A 18 0.35 19.23 -3.45
N GLN A 19 -0.55 19.94 -2.77
CA GLN A 19 -1.78 20.47 -3.36
C GLN A 19 -1.47 21.43 -4.52
N PHE A 20 -0.50 22.33 -4.35
CA PHE A 20 -0.05 23.21 -5.43
C PHE A 20 0.39 22.44 -6.68
N VAL A 21 1.17 21.37 -6.52
CA VAL A 21 1.63 20.53 -7.63
C VAL A 21 0.47 19.73 -8.26
N ASP A 22 -0.44 19.22 -7.44
CA ASP A 22 -1.59 18.44 -7.89
C ASP A 22 -2.56 19.31 -8.71
N ASP A 23 -2.82 20.54 -8.26
CA ASP A 23 -3.65 21.55 -8.94
C ASP A 23 -3.02 22.01 -10.27
N ALA A 24 -1.69 22.13 -10.32
CA ALA A 24 -0.97 22.49 -11.55
C ALA A 24 -0.99 21.38 -12.62
N HIS A 25 -1.19 20.13 -12.20
CA HIS A 25 -1.15 18.95 -13.05
C HIS A 25 -2.33 18.00 -12.73
N PRO A 26 -3.58 18.41 -12.99
CA PRO A 26 -4.76 17.63 -12.58
C PRO A 26 -4.85 16.31 -13.36
N TYR A 27 -5.44 15.31 -12.71
CA TYR A 27 -5.86 14.07 -13.37
C TYR A 27 -7.26 14.22 -13.98
N GLN A 28 -7.55 13.33 -14.90
CA GLN A 28 -8.89 13.10 -15.45
C GLN A 28 -9.46 11.81 -14.87
N SER A 29 -10.77 11.82 -14.61
CA SER A 29 -11.50 10.65 -14.10
C SER A 29 -12.47 10.14 -15.15
N LEU A 30 -12.50 8.82 -15.35
CA LEU A 30 -13.53 8.14 -16.16
C LEU A 30 -14.95 8.47 -15.71
N ALA A 31 -15.17 8.72 -14.42
CA ALA A 31 -16.50 9.03 -13.89
C ALA A 31 -17.06 10.37 -14.40
N ILE A 32 -16.18 11.30 -14.82
CA ILE A 32 -16.55 12.67 -15.22
C ILE A 32 -16.31 12.88 -16.73
N ALA A 33 -15.36 12.16 -17.33
CA ALA A 33 -14.97 12.29 -18.73
C ALA A 33 -15.92 11.53 -19.67
N SER A 34 -17.16 12.01 -19.81
CA SER A 34 -18.12 11.41 -20.73
C SER A 34 -17.61 11.47 -22.18
N GLY A 35 -17.54 10.29 -22.83
CA GLY A 35 -17.14 10.16 -24.24
C GLY A 35 -15.64 10.20 -24.53
N THR A 36 -14.77 10.19 -23.52
CA THR A 36 -13.31 10.09 -23.71
C THR A 36 -12.86 8.63 -23.66
N ASP A 37 -11.95 8.24 -24.56
CA ASP A 37 -11.39 6.89 -24.60
C ASP A 37 -10.54 6.61 -23.34
N ILE A 38 -10.68 5.41 -22.79
CA ILE A 38 -9.95 4.95 -21.61
C ILE A 38 -8.43 5.01 -21.80
N ASP A 39 -7.96 4.75 -23.03
CA ASP A 39 -6.54 4.81 -23.36
C ASP A 39 -6.02 6.25 -23.44
N GLU A 40 -6.88 7.21 -23.78
CA GLU A 40 -6.55 8.63 -23.77
C GLU A 40 -6.40 9.14 -22.33
N ILE A 41 -7.35 8.82 -21.44
CA ILE A 41 -7.29 9.18 -20.01
C ILE A 41 -6.01 8.65 -19.36
N LYS A 42 -5.65 7.39 -19.63
CA LYS A 42 -4.37 6.82 -19.15
C LYS A 42 -3.17 7.64 -19.60
N LYS A 43 -3.13 8.02 -20.87
CA LYS A 43 -2.02 8.77 -21.43
C LYS A 43 -1.90 10.14 -20.75
N VAL A 44 -3.01 10.82 -20.52
CA VAL A 44 -3.08 12.09 -19.80
C VAL A 44 -2.63 11.92 -18.34
N ASN A 45 -3.22 11.00 -17.59
CA ASN A 45 -2.88 10.77 -16.19
C ASN A 45 -1.43 10.32 -16.02
N LYS A 46 -0.90 9.48 -16.91
CA LYS A 46 0.52 9.09 -16.91
C LYS A 46 1.45 10.29 -17.12
N ALA A 47 1.09 11.20 -18.02
CA ALA A 47 1.88 12.41 -18.26
C ALA A 47 1.82 13.38 -17.06
N ALA A 48 0.64 13.56 -16.46
CA ALA A 48 0.47 14.36 -15.24
C ALA A 48 1.26 13.76 -14.07
N LYS A 49 1.16 12.44 -13.84
CA LYS A 49 1.89 11.73 -12.79
C LYS A 49 3.39 11.94 -12.92
N LYS A 50 3.93 11.82 -14.13
CA LYS A 50 5.36 12.06 -14.39
C LYS A 50 5.80 13.46 -13.96
N LYS A 51 5.00 14.49 -14.23
CA LYS A 51 5.29 15.88 -13.83
C LYS A 51 5.18 16.06 -12.31
N ARG A 52 4.11 15.53 -11.70
CA ARG A 52 3.91 15.54 -10.24
C ARG A 52 5.10 14.90 -9.52
N THR A 53 5.47 13.68 -9.90
CA THR A 53 6.62 12.96 -9.33
C THR A 53 7.91 13.78 -9.46
N ALA A 54 8.21 14.35 -10.64
CA ALA A 54 9.42 15.15 -10.81
C ALA A 54 9.48 16.36 -9.85
N LEU A 55 8.39 17.10 -9.71
CA LEU A 55 8.33 18.28 -8.83
C LEU A 55 8.34 17.92 -7.35
N GLN A 56 7.65 16.85 -6.97
CA GLN A 56 7.58 16.38 -5.58
C GLN A 56 8.91 15.76 -5.15
N SER A 57 9.56 14.96 -5.99
CA SER A 57 10.89 14.40 -5.70
C SER A 57 11.99 15.47 -5.64
N ALA A 58 11.83 16.58 -6.37
CA ALA A 58 12.76 17.71 -6.33
C ALA A 58 12.49 18.70 -5.19
N PHE A 59 11.48 18.46 -4.33
CA PHE A 59 11.05 19.40 -3.30
C PHE A 59 12.19 19.90 -2.40
N THR A 60 13.15 19.03 -2.06
CA THR A 60 14.34 19.36 -1.26
C THR A 60 15.64 19.41 -2.08
N GLY A 61 15.56 19.39 -3.42
CA GLY A 61 16.68 19.08 -4.33
C GLY A 61 17.70 20.19 -4.61
N GLY A 62 17.64 21.35 -3.94
CA GLY A 62 18.55 22.47 -4.20
C GLY A 62 18.47 23.60 -3.19
N ASP A 63 19.33 24.62 -3.34
CA ASP A 63 19.37 25.81 -2.48
C ASP A 63 18.08 26.65 -2.59
N ASP A 64 17.51 26.74 -3.80
CA ASP A 64 16.28 27.48 -4.09
C ASP A 64 15.02 26.61 -4.10
N ALA A 65 15.12 25.35 -3.67
CA ALA A 65 14.00 24.42 -3.71
C ALA A 65 12.92 24.80 -2.67
N PRO A 66 11.61 24.60 -2.96
CA PRO A 66 10.52 24.98 -2.06
C PRO A 66 10.64 24.38 -0.65
N GLY A 67 11.20 23.17 -0.55
CA GLY A 67 11.42 22.41 0.68
C GLY A 67 12.78 22.66 1.34
N ARG A 68 13.55 23.68 0.93
CA ARG A 68 14.89 23.96 1.49
C ARG A 68 14.91 24.01 3.02
N ARG A 69 13.88 24.59 3.64
CA ARG A 69 13.78 24.74 5.10
C ARG A 69 13.64 23.42 5.85
N VAL A 70 13.18 22.35 5.19
CA VAL A 70 13.02 21.01 5.78
C VAL A 70 14.08 20.03 5.27
N ARG A 71 15.14 20.51 4.59
CA ARG A 71 16.21 19.68 4.05
C ARG A 71 16.90 18.83 5.13
N GLY A 72 17.08 19.38 6.33
CA GLY A 72 17.68 18.64 7.45
C GLY A 72 16.88 17.38 7.82
N SER A 73 15.54 17.46 7.84
CA SER A 73 14.67 16.30 8.07
C SER A 73 14.78 15.26 6.96
N PHE A 74 14.93 15.71 5.70
CA PHE A 74 15.18 14.80 4.59
C PHE A 74 16.53 14.09 4.72
N ASP A 75 17.60 14.82 5.07
CA ASP A 75 18.93 14.23 5.25
C ASP A 75 18.96 13.21 6.41
N GLU A 76 18.23 13.49 7.50
CA GLU A 76 18.03 12.55 8.61
C GLU A 76 17.33 11.26 8.15
N VAL A 77 16.23 11.39 7.42
CA VAL A 77 15.50 10.24 6.84
C VAL A 77 16.43 9.41 5.95
N MET A 78 17.18 10.06 5.05
CA MET A 78 18.11 9.37 4.16
C MET A 78 19.22 8.64 4.92
N GLN A 79 19.71 9.22 6.02
CA GLN A 79 20.67 8.55 6.89
C GLN A 79 20.06 7.33 7.58
N LYS A 80 18.83 7.44 8.09
CA LYS A 80 18.12 6.39 8.83
C LYS A 80 17.61 5.24 7.95
N LEU A 81 17.51 5.45 6.63
CA LEU A 81 17.25 4.39 5.66
C LEU A 81 18.44 3.45 5.43
N HIS A 82 19.63 3.75 5.96
CA HIS A 82 20.78 2.86 5.88
C HIS A 82 20.91 1.99 7.13
N PHE A 83 21.36 0.75 6.95
CA PHE A 83 21.87 -0.05 8.05
C PHE A 83 22.95 0.74 8.81
N PRO A 84 23.09 0.60 10.14
CA PRO A 84 24.18 1.20 10.89
C PRO A 84 25.54 0.90 10.28
N GLU A 85 26.46 1.87 10.33
CA GLU A 85 27.83 1.66 9.85
C GLU A 85 28.50 0.51 10.62
N GLY A 86 29.20 -0.36 9.89
CA GLY A 86 29.88 -1.52 10.45
C GLY A 86 29.31 -2.84 9.95
N GLU A 87 29.30 -3.83 10.82
CA GLU A 87 29.05 -5.25 10.49
C GLU A 87 27.73 -5.46 9.75
N GLN A 88 26.64 -4.83 10.19
CA GLN A 88 25.31 -4.99 9.60
C GLN A 88 25.25 -4.48 8.15
N ARG A 89 25.79 -3.28 7.90
CA ARG A 89 25.81 -2.69 6.56
C ARG A 89 26.70 -3.49 5.61
N GLU A 90 27.85 -3.97 6.08
CA GLU A 90 28.75 -4.79 5.27
C GLU A 90 28.16 -6.19 4.99
N ALA A 91 27.47 -6.79 5.96
CA ALA A 91 26.75 -8.05 5.76
C ALA A 91 25.63 -7.91 4.70
N ALA A 92 24.87 -6.82 4.72
CA ALA A 92 23.84 -6.53 3.71
C ALA A 92 24.44 -6.47 2.30
N LYS A 93 25.54 -5.73 2.12
CA LYS A 93 26.25 -5.64 0.83
C LYS A 93 26.80 -6.97 0.35
N GLN A 94 27.36 -7.77 1.27
CA GLN A 94 27.91 -9.09 0.95
C GLN A 94 26.82 -10.07 0.50
N LEU A 95 25.68 -10.11 1.19
CA LEU A 95 24.54 -10.93 0.78
C LEU A 95 24.01 -10.46 -0.58
N ALA A 96 23.83 -9.15 -0.78
CA ALA A 96 23.37 -8.57 -2.04
C ALA A 96 24.26 -8.93 -3.24
N ALA A 97 25.58 -9.10 -3.05
CA ALA A 97 26.50 -9.50 -4.11
C ALA A 97 26.22 -10.91 -4.67
N THR A 98 25.49 -11.75 -3.94
CA THR A 98 25.12 -13.12 -4.36
C THR A 98 23.67 -13.26 -4.81
N MET A 99 22.87 -12.20 -4.64
CA MET A 99 21.46 -12.20 -5.01
C MET A 99 21.25 -11.98 -6.50
N PRO A 100 20.18 -12.54 -7.09
CA PRO A 100 19.74 -12.13 -8.41
C PRO A 100 19.28 -10.65 -8.37
N GLN A 101 19.41 -9.97 -9.51
CA GLN A 101 18.99 -8.57 -9.65
C GLN A 101 17.52 -8.40 -9.23
N SER A 102 17.28 -7.54 -8.24
CA SER A 102 15.95 -7.19 -7.72
C SER A 102 16.04 -5.88 -6.94
N ARG A 103 14.90 -5.30 -6.54
CA ARG A 103 14.89 -4.06 -5.73
C ARG A 103 15.49 -4.27 -4.34
N LEU A 104 15.30 -5.45 -3.76
CA LEU A 104 15.96 -5.85 -2.49
C LEU A 104 17.48 -5.88 -2.65
N GLN A 105 17.96 -6.50 -3.73
CA GLN A 105 19.39 -6.58 -4.03
C GLN A 105 19.99 -5.17 -4.22
N GLU A 106 19.31 -4.30 -4.98
CA GLU A 106 19.72 -2.90 -5.18
C GLU A 106 19.84 -2.17 -3.84
N ALA A 107 18.78 -2.18 -3.02
CA ALA A 107 18.77 -1.53 -1.71
C ALA A 107 19.92 -2.00 -0.81
N TRP A 108 20.08 -3.31 -0.65
CA TRP A 108 21.12 -3.87 0.22
C TRP A 108 22.53 -3.66 -0.34
N SER A 109 22.72 -3.61 -1.66
CA SER A 109 24.02 -3.29 -2.28
C SER A 109 24.50 -1.88 -1.95
N GLU A 110 23.57 -0.96 -1.69
CA GLU A 110 23.84 0.40 -1.23
C GLU A 110 23.90 0.49 0.31
N GLY A 111 23.70 -0.61 1.02
CA GLY A 111 23.62 -0.64 2.48
C GLY A 111 22.34 -0.02 3.04
N LYS A 112 21.26 0.01 2.23
CA LYS A 112 19.94 0.50 2.61
C LYS A 112 19.02 -0.64 3.03
N TYR A 113 18.13 -0.35 3.96
CA TYR A 113 16.99 -1.20 4.26
C TYR A 113 16.05 -1.30 3.06
N TYR A 114 15.42 -2.46 2.87
CA TYR A 114 14.32 -2.61 1.90
C TYR A 114 12.98 -2.43 2.60
N LEU A 115 12.64 -3.29 3.57
CA LEU A 115 11.60 -3.01 4.56
C LEU A 115 12.09 -2.01 5.62
N LEU A 116 11.20 -1.10 6.04
CA LEU A 116 11.54 -0.03 6.98
C LEU A 116 12.14 -0.58 8.29
N PRO A 117 13.14 0.08 8.88
CA PRO A 117 13.81 -0.40 10.09
C PRO A 117 12.83 -0.59 11.27
N SER A 118 11.89 0.33 11.48
CA SER A 118 10.86 0.20 12.52
C SER A 118 9.90 -0.96 12.27
N PHE A 119 9.62 -1.29 11.00
CA PHE A 119 8.78 -2.42 10.66
C PHE A 119 9.49 -3.75 10.97
N LEU A 120 10.80 -3.85 10.72
CA LEU A 120 11.60 -5.01 11.12
C LEU A 120 11.58 -5.22 12.65
N GLN A 121 11.72 -4.13 13.42
CA GLN A 121 11.59 -4.19 14.89
C GLN A 121 10.19 -4.64 15.31
N PHE A 122 9.15 -4.15 14.63
CA PHE A 122 7.78 -4.55 14.88
C PHE A 122 7.53 -6.04 14.61
N LEU A 123 8.08 -6.62 13.54
CA LEU A 123 8.00 -8.07 13.31
C LEU A 123 8.62 -8.87 14.46
N SER A 124 9.76 -8.42 15.00
CA SER A 124 10.38 -9.04 16.17
C SER A 124 9.51 -8.90 17.43
N HIS A 125 8.85 -7.75 17.61
CA HIS A 125 7.88 -7.55 18.69
C HIS A 125 6.68 -8.52 18.58
N LEU A 126 6.12 -8.70 17.38
CA LEU A 126 5.04 -9.67 17.13
C LEU A 126 5.47 -11.12 17.32
N ALA A 127 6.76 -11.42 17.17
CA ALA A 127 7.35 -12.73 17.46
C ALA A 127 7.67 -12.93 18.95
N SER A 128 7.43 -11.93 19.81
CA SER A 128 7.73 -12.07 21.22
C SER A 128 6.77 -13.05 21.90
N PRO A 129 7.24 -13.85 22.89
CA PRO A 129 6.38 -14.81 23.61
C PRO A 129 5.19 -14.18 24.33
N LYS A 130 5.24 -12.87 24.60
CA LYS A 130 4.12 -12.13 25.19
C LYS A 130 2.99 -12.00 24.16
N ILE A 131 3.29 -11.42 23.01
CA ILE A 131 2.28 -11.19 21.96
C ILE A 131 1.72 -12.50 21.43
N GLU A 132 2.56 -13.52 21.20
CA GLU A 132 2.11 -14.82 20.71
C GLU A 132 1.12 -15.55 21.62
N LYS A 133 1.21 -15.33 22.93
CA LYS A 133 0.30 -15.97 23.89
C LYS A 133 -1.01 -15.21 24.05
N GLU A 134 -1.00 -13.92 23.76
CA GLU A 134 -2.13 -13.02 24.01
C GLU A 134 -2.98 -12.82 22.76
N LEU A 135 -2.38 -12.82 21.56
CA LEU A 135 -3.04 -12.38 20.33
C LEU A 135 -2.72 -13.29 19.12
N ASP A 136 -3.75 -13.60 18.34
CA ASP A 136 -3.59 -14.21 17.01
C ASP A 136 -3.51 -13.12 15.93
N VAL A 137 -2.29 -12.63 15.68
CA VAL A 137 -2.05 -11.52 14.73
C VAL A 137 -1.85 -12.04 13.32
N LYS A 138 -2.55 -11.43 12.36
CA LYS A 138 -2.41 -11.68 10.92
C LYS A 138 -1.80 -10.46 10.23
N LEU A 139 -0.83 -10.68 9.34
CA LEU A 139 -0.18 -9.68 8.51
C LEU A 139 -0.60 -9.87 7.05
N VAL A 140 -1.14 -8.82 6.45
CA VAL A 140 -1.54 -8.82 5.03
C VAL A 140 -0.80 -7.69 4.32
N PHE A 141 0.20 -8.03 3.53
CA PHE A 141 0.93 -7.07 2.71
C PHE A 141 0.09 -6.69 1.50
N ARG A 142 -0.06 -5.39 1.21
CA ARG A 142 -0.87 -4.92 0.08
C ARG A 142 -0.15 -3.91 -0.77
N THR A 143 -0.12 -4.16 -2.08
CA THR A 143 0.54 -3.29 -3.05
C THR A 143 -0.23 -3.24 -4.35
N PHE A 144 -0.13 -2.12 -5.05
CA PHE A 144 -0.47 -2.03 -6.48
C PHE A 144 0.67 -2.57 -7.36
N GLY A 145 1.89 -2.56 -6.84
CA GLY A 145 3.13 -2.91 -7.50
C GLY A 145 3.36 -4.41 -7.63
N ASP A 146 4.62 -4.78 -7.85
CA ASP A 146 5.12 -6.13 -8.04
C ASP A 146 6.17 -6.55 -7.00
N ASP A 147 6.34 -5.73 -5.95
CA ASP A 147 7.37 -5.79 -4.91
C ASP A 147 7.18 -6.90 -3.86
N ILE A 148 6.08 -7.65 -3.93
CA ILE A 148 5.77 -8.73 -2.96
C ILE A 148 6.83 -9.84 -3.00
N VAL A 149 7.45 -10.10 -4.15
CA VAL A 149 8.48 -11.15 -4.28
C VAL A 149 9.72 -10.79 -3.46
N GLU A 150 10.12 -9.53 -3.46
CA GLU A 150 11.20 -9.01 -2.64
C GLU A 150 10.84 -8.99 -1.15
N VAL A 151 9.61 -8.61 -0.80
CA VAL A 151 9.12 -8.68 0.59
C VAL A 151 9.18 -10.11 1.12
N ALA A 152 8.70 -11.09 0.35
CA ALA A 152 8.76 -12.50 0.72
C ALA A 152 10.20 -12.97 0.95
N ARG A 153 11.12 -12.58 0.06
CA ARG A 153 12.55 -12.92 0.19
C ARG A 153 13.18 -12.30 1.43
N GLU A 154 12.87 -11.04 1.76
CA GLU A 154 13.40 -10.42 2.98
C GLU A 154 12.83 -11.09 4.24
N LEU A 155 11.56 -11.50 4.22
CA LEU A 155 10.96 -12.33 5.28
C LEU A 155 11.64 -13.69 5.42
N ASP A 156 12.03 -14.34 4.32
CA ASP A 156 12.81 -15.59 4.38
C ASP A 156 14.15 -15.39 5.10
N PHE A 157 14.88 -14.30 4.80
CA PHE A 157 16.11 -13.97 5.52
C PHE A 157 15.88 -13.77 7.03
N LEU A 158 14.75 -13.17 7.42
CA LEU A 158 14.38 -13.00 8.82
C LEU A 158 14.04 -14.33 9.50
N VAL A 159 13.25 -15.18 8.83
CA VAL A 159 12.86 -16.51 9.36
C VAL A 159 14.06 -17.43 9.48
N ASP A 160 14.98 -17.39 8.51
CA ASP A 160 16.19 -18.23 8.50
C ASP A 160 17.30 -17.70 9.43
N GLY A 161 17.08 -16.55 10.08
CA GLY A 161 18.07 -15.93 10.97
C GLY A 161 19.31 -15.40 10.24
N GLN A 162 19.17 -15.08 8.96
CA GLN A 162 20.24 -14.60 8.08
C GLN A 162 20.16 -13.10 7.79
N HIS A 163 19.12 -12.42 8.26
CA HIS A 163 18.92 -11.01 7.97
C HIS A 163 19.98 -10.11 8.64
N PRO A 164 20.58 -9.13 7.93
CA PRO A 164 21.63 -8.24 8.47
C PRO A 164 21.22 -7.32 9.62
N VAL A 165 19.95 -7.32 10.05
CA VAL A 165 19.41 -6.35 11.02
C VAL A 165 19.80 -6.70 12.46
N GLY A 166 20.35 -7.90 12.69
CA GLY A 166 20.77 -8.35 14.02
C GLY A 166 19.62 -8.69 14.97
N LEU A 167 18.42 -8.95 14.43
CA LEU A 167 17.28 -9.44 15.19
C LEU A 167 17.30 -10.99 15.26
N PRO A 168 16.72 -11.59 16.31
CA PRO A 168 16.52 -13.03 16.36
C PRO A 168 15.72 -13.54 15.15
N ALA A 169 15.95 -14.79 14.78
CA ALA A 169 15.18 -15.45 13.73
C ALA A 169 13.68 -15.39 14.03
N LEU A 170 12.88 -15.06 13.01
CA LEU A 170 11.42 -15.05 13.14
C LEU A 170 10.85 -16.47 13.04
N PRO A 171 9.71 -16.76 13.71
CA PRO A 171 9.00 -18.02 13.53
C PRO A 171 8.49 -18.24 12.10
N GLU A 172 8.34 -19.50 11.70
CA GLU A 172 7.90 -19.94 10.37
C GLU A 172 6.60 -19.27 9.87
N ARG A 173 5.70 -18.88 10.78
CA ARG A 173 4.42 -18.25 10.41
C ARG A 173 4.57 -16.88 9.72
N PHE A 174 5.74 -16.23 9.84
CA PHE A 174 6.08 -14.99 9.14
C PHE A 174 6.50 -15.22 7.69
N ARG A 175 6.79 -16.47 7.30
CA ARG A 175 7.14 -16.80 5.91
C ARG A 175 5.95 -16.59 4.99
N LEU A 176 6.15 -15.73 3.98
CA LEU A 176 5.18 -15.46 2.94
C LEU A 176 5.39 -16.43 1.77
N ASN A 177 4.65 -17.54 1.76
CA ASN A 177 4.73 -18.53 0.69
C ASN A 177 3.92 -18.06 -0.53
N LEU A 178 4.61 -17.90 -1.67
CA LEU A 178 4.01 -17.40 -2.91
C LEU A 178 3.49 -18.51 -3.84
N GLU A 179 3.70 -19.79 -3.49
CA GLU A 179 3.20 -20.91 -4.29
C GLU A 179 1.67 -20.89 -4.37
N PRO A 180 1.06 -21.08 -5.55
CA PRO A 180 -0.39 -21.04 -5.72
C PRO A 180 -1.15 -21.96 -4.74
N SER A 181 -0.62 -23.17 -4.53
CA SER A 181 -1.19 -24.19 -3.64
C SER A 181 -1.18 -23.79 -2.16
N ALA A 182 -0.31 -22.87 -1.76
CA ALA A 182 -0.26 -22.36 -0.39
C ALA A 182 -1.45 -21.42 -0.08
N ARG A 183 -2.12 -20.89 -1.11
CA ARG A 183 -3.27 -19.97 -1.00
C ARG A 183 -3.01 -18.78 -0.04
N ARG A 184 -1.78 -18.25 -0.03
CA ARG A 184 -1.40 -17.08 0.79
C ARG A 184 -1.31 -15.78 0.00
N VAL A 185 -1.52 -15.86 -1.30
CA VAL A 185 -1.47 -14.70 -2.20
C VAL A 185 -2.78 -14.57 -2.97
N GLY A 186 -3.11 -13.33 -3.34
CA GLY A 186 -4.23 -13.07 -4.22
C GLY A 186 -4.09 -11.75 -4.96
N THR A 187 -4.89 -11.58 -6.01
CA THR A 187 -4.90 -10.38 -6.83
C THR A 187 -6.33 -9.91 -7.06
N PHE A 188 -6.60 -8.66 -6.75
CA PHE A 188 -7.86 -8.01 -7.04
C PHE A 188 -7.96 -7.62 -8.52
N TYR A 189 -9.16 -7.73 -9.04
CA TYR A 189 -9.60 -7.17 -10.30
C TYR A 189 -10.87 -6.35 -10.05
N ARG A 190 -10.96 -5.17 -10.66
CA ARG A 190 -12.11 -4.28 -10.53
C ARG A 190 -12.54 -3.78 -11.90
N ASP A 191 -13.83 -3.95 -12.19
CA ASP A 191 -14.51 -3.55 -13.41
C ASP A 191 -15.83 -2.79 -13.13
N GLY A 192 -16.18 -2.63 -11.85
CA GLY A 192 -17.36 -1.87 -11.44
C GLY A 192 -17.26 -1.36 -10.01
N PHE A 193 -18.18 -0.45 -9.68
CA PHE A 193 -18.31 0.12 -8.35
C PHE A 193 -19.12 -0.78 -7.41
N GLU A 194 -20.12 -1.48 -7.95
CA GLU A 194 -21.03 -2.33 -7.19
C GLU A 194 -20.35 -3.60 -6.66
N VAL A 195 -21.07 -4.34 -5.81
CA VAL A 195 -20.63 -5.59 -5.19
C VAL A 195 -20.02 -6.58 -6.19
N ASP A 196 -20.67 -6.74 -7.35
CA ASP A 196 -20.23 -7.66 -8.40
C ASP A 196 -19.11 -7.09 -9.29
N GLY A 197 -18.75 -5.82 -9.12
CA GLY A 197 -17.69 -5.13 -9.87
C GLY A 197 -16.27 -5.42 -9.36
N THR A 198 -16.13 -6.34 -8.41
CA THR A 198 -14.83 -6.76 -7.86
C THR A 198 -14.71 -8.28 -7.82
N ALA A 199 -13.53 -8.76 -8.23
CA ALA A 199 -13.13 -10.15 -8.10
C ALA A 199 -11.77 -10.25 -7.39
N LEU A 200 -11.57 -11.36 -6.67
CA LEU A 200 -10.29 -11.78 -6.09
C LEU A 200 -9.86 -13.08 -6.75
N ALA A 201 -8.68 -13.09 -7.37
CA ALA A 201 -8.03 -14.30 -7.83
C ALA A 201 -7.05 -14.80 -6.77
N VAL A 202 -7.30 -15.97 -6.18
CA VAL A 202 -6.46 -16.57 -5.13
C VAL A 202 -5.41 -17.49 -5.75
N GLY A 203 -4.22 -17.49 -5.16
CA GLY A 203 -3.09 -18.31 -5.61
C GLY A 203 -2.23 -17.63 -6.68
N THR A 204 -2.41 -16.33 -6.94
CA THR A 204 -1.60 -15.61 -7.92
C THR A 204 -1.39 -14.14 -7.56
N LEU A 205 -0.23 -13.62 -7.97
CA LEU A 205 0.12 -12.19 -7.98
C LEU A 205 0.10 -11.60 -9.40
N THR A 206 -0.17 -12.44 -10.40
CA THR A 206 -0.34 -12.01 -11.78
C THR A 206 -1.70 -11.34 -11.88
N LYS A 207 -1.72 -10.07 -12.29
CA LYS A 207 -2.96 -9.33 -12.47
C LYS A 207 -3.47 -9.41 -13.90
N VAL A 208 -4.79 -9.37 -14.04
CA VAL A 208 -5.45 -9.22 -15.35
C VAL A 208 -4.95 -7.92 -16.00
N PRO A 209 -4.38 -7.96 -17.22
CA PRO A 209 -3.94 -6.75 -17.91
C PRO A 209 -5.11 -5.79 -18.13
N PHE A 210 -4.85 -4.49 -18.03
CA PHE A 210 -5.88 -3.50 -18.32
C PHE A 210 -5.84 -3.13 -19.80
N SER A 211 -6.77 -3.68 -20.58
CA SER A 211 -6.88 -3.43 -22.03
C SER A 211 -8.33 -3.23 -22.45
N SER A 212 -8.55 -2.49 -23.53
CA SER A 212 -9.86 -2.29 -24.14
C SER A 212 -10.53 -3.62 -24.51
N LYS A 213 -9.75 -4.58 -25.04
CA LYS A 213 -10.24 -5.93 -25.34
C LYS A 213 -10.74 -6.69 -24.10
N LEU A 214 -10.05 -6.55 -22.96
CA LEU A 214 -10.50 -7.17 -21.70
C LEU A 214 -11.66 -6.40 -21.05
N ALA A 215 -11.81 -5.11 -21.32
CA ALA A 215 -12.99 -4.34 -20.93
C ALA A 215 -14.25 -4.82 -21.67
N GLU A 216 -14.13 -5.26 -22.93
CA GLU A 216 -15.24 -5.87 -23.69
C GLU A 216 -15.69 -7.21 -23.09
N GLU A 217 -14.79 -7.97 -22.46
CA GLU A 217 -15.11 -9.23 -21.77
C GLU A 217 -15.84 -9.02 -20.43
N GLY A 218 -15.79 -7.80 -19.89
CA GLY A 218 -16.46 -7.40 -18.65
C GLY A 218 -16.22 -8.38 -17.50
N ALA A 219 -17.31 -8.81 -16.86
CA ALA A 219 -17.26 -9.68 -15.67
C ALA A 219 -16.52 -11.03 -15.88
N ASN A 220 -16.38 -11.49 -17.12
CA ASN A 220 -15.73 -12.76 -17.45
C ASN A 220 -14.21 -12.64 -17.66
N ALA A 221 -13.69 -11.42 -17.82
CA ALA A 221 -12.27 -11.17 -18.07
C ALA A 221 -11.32 -11.92 -17.10
N PRO A 222 -11.50 -11.89 -15.76
CA PRO A 222 -10.61 -12.63 -14.87
C PRO A 222 -10.71 -14.15 -15.05
N ASN A 223 -11.92 -14.70 -15.21
CA ASN A 223 -12.10 -16.15 -15.41
C ASN A 223 -11.41 -16.62 -16.70
N ASN A 224 -11.59 -15.90 -17.80
CA ASN A 224 -10.96 -16.21 -19.08
C ASN A 224 -9.43 -16.12 -18.98
N PHE A 225 -8.93 -15.07 -18.33
CA PHE A 225 -7.50 -14.86 -18.16
C PHE A 225 -6.84 -16.00 -17.37
N TYR A 226 -7.37 -16.31 -16.17
CA TYR A 226 -6.72 -17.29 -15.28
C TYR A 226 -6.96 -18.75 -15.69
N SER A 227 -8.11 -19.08 -16.30
CA SER A 227 -8.39 -20.44 -16.78
C SER A 227 -7.36 -20.96 -17.80
N THR A 228 -6.69 -20.05 -18.51
CA THR A 228 -5.63 -20.38 -19.47
C THR A 228 -4.23 -20.42 -18.84
N ALA A 229 -4.05 -19.81 -17.67
CA ALA A 229 -2.73 -19.60 -17.06
C ALA A 229 -2.40 -20.68 -16.02
N ASP A 230 -3.32 -20.98 -15.10
CA ASP A 230 -3.10 -21.94 -14.02
C ASP A 230 -4.43 -22.46 -13.47
N PRO A 231 -4.72 -23.78 -13.55
CA PRO A 231 -5.95 -24.36 -13.02
C PRO A 231 -6.04 -24.31 -11.48
N ALA A 232 -4.97 -24.00 -10.76
CA ALA A 232 -4.98 -23.83 -9.31
C ALA A 232 -5.50 -22.44 -8.88
N VAL A 233 -5.60 -21.48 -9.80
CA VAL A 233 -6.12 -20.15 -9.50
C VAL A 233 -7.64 -20.18 -9.43
N GLU A 234 -8.16 -19.74 -8.29
CA GLU A 234 -9.59 -19.61 -8.06
C GLU A 234 -10.00 -18.15 -8.17
N VAL A 235 -11.03 -17.86 -8.97
CA VAL A 235 -11.57 -16.51 -9.13
C VAL A 235 -12.90 -16.41 -8.37
N ILE A 236 -12.91 -15.54 -7.36
CA ILE A 236 -14.06 -15.28 -6.50
C ILE A 236 -14.59 -13.90 -6.82
N ARG A 237 -15.90 -13.76 -7.06
CA ARG A 237 -16.55 -12.47 -7.35
C ARG A 237 -17.64 -12.19 -6.32
N GLY A 238 -17.81 -10.92 -5.97
CA GLY A 238 -18.78 -10.46 -5.00
C GLY A 238 -18.17 -10.30 -3.60
N PHE A 239 -18.53 -9.20 -2.91
CA PHE A 239 -17.93 -8.84 -1.63
C PHE A 239 -18.07 -9.92 -0.55
N LYS A 240 -19.25 -10.54 -0.45
CA LYS A 240 -19.50 -11.59 0.54
C LYS A 240 -18.58 -12.80 0.33
N GLN A 241 -18.53 -13.31 -0.91
CA GLN A 241 -17.71 -14.48 -1.23
C GLN A 241 -16.21 -14.17 -1.09
N ILE A 242 -15.80 -12.96 -1.46
CA ILE A 242 -14.42 -12.49 -1.27
C ILE A 242 -14.05 -12.49 0.21
N GLU A 243 -14.90 -11.94 1.07
CA GLU A 243 -14.64 -11.90 2.50
C GLU A 243 -14.61 -13.31 3.12
N GLU A 244 -15.60 -14.16 2.85
CA GLU A 244 -15.59 -15.56 3.29
C GLU A 244 -14.30 -16.29 2.87
N THR A 245 -13.81 -16.00 1.66
CA THR A 245 -12.54 -16.53 1.17
C THR A 245 -11.34 -15.98 1.93
N LEU A 246 -11.29 -14.66 2.17
CA LEU A 246 -10.22 -14.02 2.94
C LEU A 246 -10.22 -14.50 4.39
N GLU A 247 -11.38 -14.66 5.02
CA GLU A 247 -11.50 -15.26 6.35
C GLU A 247 -10.94 -16.68 6.36
N GLY A 248 -11.32 -17.51 5.40
CA GLY A 248 -10.77 -18.87 5.26
C GLY A 248 -9.25 -18.86 5.11
N MET A 249 -8.70 -17.92 4.34
CA MET A 249 -7.25 -17.71 4.22
C MET A 249 -6.66 -17.35 5.59
N LEU A 250 -7.18 -16.33 6.29
CA LEU A 250 -6.68 -15.85 7.58
C LEU A 250 -6.73 -16.91 8.69
N HIS A 251 -7.66 -17.87 8.65
CA HIS A 251 -7.68 -19.01 9.56
C HIS A 251 -6.52 -20.01 9.31
N SER A 252 -6.00 -20.06 8.08
CA SER A 252 -5.01 -21.07 7.66
C SER A 252 -3.54 -20.66 7.82
N ALA A 253 -3.25 -19.37 7.87
CA ALA A 253 -1.90 -18.84 8.01
C ALA A 253 -1.89 -17.46 8.68
N SER A 254 -0.71 -16.93 9.01
CA SER A 254 -0.57 -15.61 9.63
C SER A 254 -0.08 -14.53 8.67
N THR A 255 0.49 -14.89 7.52
CA THR A 255 1.12 -13.93 6.61
C THR A 255 0.64 -14.13 5.18
N PHE A 256 0.11 -13.06 4.59
CA PHE A 256 -0.50 -13.04 3.26
C PHE A 256 -0.03 -11.84 2.46
N ALA A 257 -0.23 -11.90 1.15
CA ALA A 257 -0.08 -10.73 0.31
C ALA A 257 -1.19 -10.61 -0.73
N LEU A 258 -1.74 -9.42 -0.90
CA LEU A 258 -2.77 -9.12 -1.87
C LEU A 258 -2.28 -8.02 -2.81
N ARG A 259 -2.39 -8.28 -4.11
CA ARG A 259 -2.11 -7.28 -5.13
C ARG A 259 -3.38 -6.55 -5.51
N ASP A 260 -3.35 -5.24 -5.45
CA ASP A 260 -4.45 -4.35 -5.77
C ASP A 260 -4.45 -3.91 -7.23
N TYR A 261 -5.62 -3.47 -7.71
CA TYR A 261 -5.82 -3.18 -9.12
C TYR A 261 -5.51 -1.73 -9.50
N TRP A 262 -4.22 -1.46 -9.75
CA TRP A 262 -3.68 -0.13 -10.05
C TRP A 262 -4.44 0.59 -11.15
N GLU A 263 -4.72 -0.11 -12.24
CA GLU A 263 -5.29 0.54 -13.41
C GLU A 263 -6.71 1.02 -13.19
N TRP A 264 -7.49 0.36 -12.35
CA TRP A 264 -8.80 0.84 -11.94
C TRP A 264 -8.69 2.12 -11.12
N TRP A 265 -7.82 2.14 -10.10
CA TRP A 265 -7.60 3.33 -9.28
C TRP A 265 -7.09 4.53 -10.10
N SER A 266 -6.08 4.30 -10.94
CA SER A 266 -5.47 5.35 -11.76
C SER A 266 -6.40 5.91 -12.85
N ALA A 267 -7.28 5.08 -13.42
CA ALA A 267 -8.26 5.52 -14.41
C ALA A 267 -9.40 6.38 -13.81
N HIS A 268 -9.56 6.32 -12.49
CA HIS A 268 -10.51 7.13 -11.73
C HIS A 268 -9.82 8.24 -10.93
N ALA A 269 -8.76 8.81 -11.51
CA ALA A 269 -8.01 9.94 -10.95
C ALA A 269 -7.43 9.69 -9.54
N GLU A 270 -7.10 8.43 -9.21
CA GLU A 270 -6.58 8.06 -7.89
C GLU A 270 -7.55 8.42 -6.75
N ASP A 271 -8.86 8.37 -7.01
CA ASP A 271 -9.89 8.57 -5.98
C ASP A 271 -10.01 7.36 -5.04
N GLY A 272 -10.24 7.63 -3.75
CA GLY A 272 -10.26 6.63 -2.69
C GLY A 272 -11.28 5.52 -2.91
N GLN A 273 -12.43 5.81 -3.54
CA GLN A 273 -13.49 4.82 -3.78
C GLN A 273 -13.13 3.78 -4.85
N TYR A 274 -12.01 3.98 -5.55
CA TYR A 274 -11.48 3.09 -6.58
C TYR A 274 -10.14 2.48 -6.16
N GLY A 275 -9.70 2.76 -4.94
CA GLY A 275 -8.45 2.29 -4.38
C GLY A 275 -8.46 0.82 -3.94
N LYS A 276 -7.60 0.51 -2.98
CA LYS A 276 -7.45 -0.82 -2.38
C LYS A 276 -8.72 -1.16 -1.60
N LEU A 277 -9.42 -2.22 -1.99
CA LEU A 277 -10.69 -2.58 -1.34
C LEU A 277 -10.44 -3.14 0.07
N LEU A 278 -11.09 -2.55 1.07
CA LEU A 278 -11.20 -3.04 2.43
C LEU A 278 -12.68 -3.26 2.77
N LEU A 279 -13.08 -4.53 2.86
CA LEU A 279 -14.42 -4.89 3.29
C LEU A 279 -14.50 -4.90 4.81
N VAL A 280 -15.54 -4.27 5.35
CA VAL A 280 -15.81 -4.24 6.79
C VAL A 280 -17.23 -4.70 7.07
N ASP A 281 -17.39 -5.49 8.13
CA ASP A 281 -18.69 -5.76 8.75
C ASP A 281 -18.75 -4.99 10.07
N GLU A 282 -19.55 -3.93 10.12
CA GLU A 282 -19.71 -3.11 11.32
C GLU A 282 -20.44 -3.85 12.45
N GLU A 283 -21.14 -4.94 12.13
CA GLU A 283 -21.83 -5.79 13.10
C GLU A 283 -20.93 -6.90 13.66
N LYS A 284 -19.75 -7.10 13.08
CA LYS A 284 -18.82 -8.13 13.54
C LYS A 284 -18.22 -7.73 14.88
N ILE A 285 -18.47 -8.56 15.89
CA ILE A 285 -18.10 -8.29 17.29
C ILE A 285 -16.65 -8.74 17.58
N GLU A 286 -16.10 -9.64 16.77
CA GLU A 286 -14.79 -10.26 17.01
C GLU A 286 -13.78 -9.94 15.91
N GLY A 287 -12.54 -9.68 16.33
CA GLY A 287 -11.44 -9.36 15.45
C GLY A 287 -11.42 -7.89 15.02
N VAL A 288 -10.20 -7.38 14.81
CA VAL A 288 -9.97 -6.01 14.35
C VAL A 288 -9.11 -6.08 13.10
N SER A 289 -9.50 -5.34 12.07
CA SER A 289 -8.70 -5.16 10.85
C SER A 289 -8.39 -3.68 10.66
N VAL A 290 -7.10 -3.35 10.65
CA VAL A 290 -6.61 -1.98 10.45
C VAL A 290 -5.68 -1.97 9.26
N PHE A 291 -5.96 -1.07 8.31
CA PHE A 291 -5.16 -0.83 7.12
C PHE A 291 -4.20 0.32 7.38
N PHE A 292 -2.90 0.04 7.27
CA PHE A 292 -1.83 1.02 7.42
C PHE A 292 -1.30 1.43 6.04
N ASP A 293 -1.33 2.72 5.74
CA ASP A 293 -0.79 3.25 4.47
C ASP A 293 -0.39 4.73 4.63
N ASP A 294 0.68 5.15 3.97
CA ASP A 294 1.19 6.53 4.03
C ASP A 294 0.45 7.47 3.06
N HIS A 295 -0.28 6.92 2.09
CA HIS A 295 -1.08 7.70 1.15
C HIS A 295 -2.48 8.03 1.67
N ILE A 296 -2.86 7.56 2.87
CA ILE A 296 -4.08 8.04 3.55
C ILE A 296 -3.84 9.49 3.97
N GLU A 297 -4.68 10.41 3.50
CA GLU A 297 -4.53 11.83 3.78
C GLU A 297 -5.30 12.26 5.04
N ALA A 298 -5.11 13.50 5.50
CA ALA A 298 -5.71 13.99 6.75
C ALA A 298 -7.25 14.02 6.73
N HIS A 299 -7.83 14.21 5.55
CA HIS A 299 -9.27 14.42 5.33
C HIS A 299 -9.86 13.52 4.24
N HIS A 300 -9.07 12.57 3.71
CA HIS A 300 -9.47 11.73 2.60
C HIS A 300 -8.73 10.39 2.63
N SER A 301 -9.42 9.28 2.32
CA SER A 301 -8.78 7.95 2.32
C SER A 301 -7.75 7.80 1.20
N HIS A 302 -8.00 8.46 0.07
CA HIS A 302 -7.17 8.58 -1.14
C HIS A 302 -6.78 7.26 -1.82
N ILE A 303 -6.21 6.31 -1.07
CA ILE A 303 -5.71 5.04 -1.58
C ILE A 303 -6.57 3.83 -1.18
N VAL A 304 -7.43 3.94 -0.16
CA VAL A 304 -8.23 2.82 0.36
C VAL A 304 -9.73 3.06 0.15
N ASP A 305 -10.40 2.05 -0.40
CA ASP A 305 -11.85 1.97 -0.59
C ASP A 305 -12.46 1.12 0.53
N VAL A 306 -13.01 1.76 1.56
CA VAL A 306 -13.64 1.06 2.69
C VAL A 306 -15.11 0.88 2.41
N ARG A 307 -15.59 -0.37 2.38
CA ARG A 307 -16.99 -0.68 2.07
C ARG A 307 -17.63 -1.58 3.10
N ASN A 308 -18.88 -1.28 3.41
CA ASN A 308 -19.70 -2.16 4.23
C ASN A 308 -20.06 -3.40 3.40
N ILE A 309 -19.72 -4.58 3.91
CA ILE A 309 -19.86 -5.84 3.16
C ILE A 309 -21.32 -6.18 2.80
N ARG A 310 -22.29 -5.75 3.61
CA ARG A 310 -23.72 -6.11 3.46
C ARG A 310 -24.42 -5.20 2.46
N SER A 311 -24.17 -3.89 2.57
CA SER A 311 -24.80 -2.89 1.71
C SER A 311 -24.00 -2.63 0.42
N GLY A 312 -22.68 -2.88 0.44
CA GLY A 312 -21.78 -2.51 -0.65
C GLY A 312 -21.41 -1.03 -0.68
N GLU A 313 -22.03 -0.21 0.17
CA GLU A 313 -21.84 1.23 0.22
C GLU A 313 -20.47 1.61 0.80
N PRO A 314 -19.85 2.71 0.30
CA PRO A 314 -18.66 3.28 0.90
C PRO A 314 -18.91 3.73 2.34
N VAL A 315 -17.99 3.40 3.24
CA VAL A 315 -17.99 3.90 4.61
C VAL A 315 -17.38 5.31 4.63
N PRO A 316 -18.06 6.34 5.18
CA PRO A 316 -17.52 7.69 5.25
C PRO A 316 -16.14 7.74 5.93
N PHE A 317 -15.22 8.55 5.40
CA PHE A 317 -13.85 8.66 5.92
C PHE A 317 -13.79 9.03 7.40
N GLU A 318 -14.68 9.93 7.84
CA GLU A 318 -14.80 10.34 9.24
C GLU A 318 -15.13 9.17 10.18
N THR A 319 -15.82 8.15 9.68
CA THR A 319 -16.17 6.93 10.42
C THR A 319 -15.07 5.88 10.33
N SER A 320 -14.34 5.80 9.21
CA SER A 320 -13.34 4.76 8.98
C SER A 320 -11.94 5.13 9.49
N ARG A 321 -11.58 6.41 9.55
CA ARG A 321 -10.29 6.89 10.07
C ARG A 321 -10.13 6.60 11.56
N GLY A 322 -8.98 6.04 11.95
CA GLY A 322 -8.67 5.65 13.33
C GLY A 322 -9.43 4.40 13.83
N LYS A 323 -10.27 3.79 12.98
CA LYS A 323 -10.96 2.51 13.26
C LYS A 323 -10.48 1.42 12.32
N TYR A 324 -10.62 1.63 11.01
CA TYR A 324 -10.22 0.70 9.96
C TYR A 324 -9.02 1.20 9.17
N LEU A 325 -8.81 2.52 9.13
CA LEU A 325 -7.73 3.17 8.42
C LEU A 325 -6.81 3.88 9.39
N GLN A 326 -5.52 3.61 9.28
CA GLN A 326 -4.49 4.33 10.01
C GLN A 326 -3.44 4.87 9.04
N ARG A 327 -3.34 6.20 9.00
CA ARG A 327 -2.27 6.88 8.26
C ARG A 327 -0.92 6.53 8.89
N VAL A 328 0.03 6.16 8.03
CA VAL A 328 1.45 6.03 8.37
C VAL A 328 2.15 7.34 8.07
N GLU A 329 3.02 7.79 8.98
CA GLU A 329 3.83 8.99 8.81
C GLU A 329 5.26 8.57 8.45
N PRO A 330 5.70 8.71 7.17
CA PRO A 330 6.97 8.15 6.71
C PRO A 330 8.19 8.62 7.49
N PHE A 331 8.21 9.89 7.90
CA PHE A 331 9.30 10.43 8.71
C PHE A 331 9.44 9.63 10.02
N ALA A 332 8.36 9.53 10.80
CA ALA A 332 8.38 8.81 12.08
C ALA A 332 8.59 7.30 11.88
N ALA A 333 7.96 6.70 10.86
CA ALA A 333 8.16 5.30 10.52
C ALA A 333 9.63 4.97 10.18
N ILE A 334 10.41 5.93 9.68
CA ILE A 334 11.84 5.72 9.39
C ILE A 334 12.71 6.04 10.60
N THR A 335 12.41 7.10 11.34
CA THR A 335 13.30 7.63 12.39
C THR A 335 13.06 7.03 13.78
N ASP A 336 11.84 6.56 14.07
CA ASP A 336 11.46 5.97 15.35
C ASP A 336 11.36 4.44 15.24
N PRO A 337 12.28 3.68 15.87
CA PRO A 337 12.26 2.21 15.86
C PRO A 337 10.99 1.59 16.44
N SER A 338 10.26 2.31 17.29
CA SER A 338 9.05 1.82 17.98
C SER A 338 7.74 2.17 17.27
N TYR A 339 7.81 2.87 16.14
CA TYR A 339 6.65 3.47 15.47
C TYR A 339 5.49 2.49 15.23
N PHE A 340 5.76 1.37 14.54
CA PHE A 340 4.72 0.39 14.23
C PHE A 340 4.25 -0.39 15.46
N THR A 341 5.12 -0.61 16.46
CA THR A 341 4.71 -1.20 17.74
C THR A 341 3.70 -0.29 18.47
N ALA A 342 3.98 1.01 18.55
CA ALA A 342 3.08 1.97 19.19
C ALA A 342 1.72 2.05 18.46
N LEU A 343 1.72 2.02 17.12
CA LEU A 343 0.49 1.97 16.35
C LEU A 343 -0.29 0.66 16.58
N PHE A 344 0.38 -0.48 16.59
CA PHE A 344 -0.24 -1.78 16.86
C PHE A 344 -0.88 -1.82 18.24
N GLU A 345 -0.16 -1.38 19.28
CA GLU A 345 -0.69 -1.30 20.64
C GLU A 345 -1.88 -0.34 20.75
N THR A 346 -1.84 0.76 19.99
CA THR A 346 -2.91 1.77 20.02
C THR A 346 -4.17 1.32 19.30
N TYR A 347 -4.06 0.61 18.17
CA TYR A 347 -5.19 0.38 17.26
C TYR A 347 -5.63 -1.07 17.15
N VAL A 348 -4.77 -2.04 17.47
CA VAL A 348 -5.01 -3.46 17.23
C VAL A 348 -5.06 -4.26 18.54
N ALA A 349 -4.09 -4.09 19.43
CA ALA A 349 -3.96 -4.89 20.66
C ALA A 349 -4.87 -4.43 21.82
N LYS A 350 -5.99 -3.76 21.53
CA LYS A 350 -6.88 -3.19 22.55
C LYS A 350 -7.63 -4.23 23.36
#